data_AF-X1TRT9-F1
#
_entry.id   AF-X1TRT9-F1
#
_cell.length_a   1.000
_cell.length_b   1.000
_cell.length_c   1.000
_cell.angle_alpha   90.00
_cell.angle_beta   90.00
_cell.angle_gamma   90.00
#
_symmetry.space_group_name_H-M   'P 1'
#
loop_
_entity.id
_entity.type
_entity.pdbx_description
1 polymer ?
#
loop_
_entity_poly.entity_id
_entity_poly.type
_entity_poly.pdbx_seq_one_letter_code
_entity_poly.pdbx_strand_id
1 'polypeptide(L)'
;MGIGMELTSRDLACRGNFATMDESGIITDRRAGRIPTKLNEKICRIMQDKINQIRGAEIIIRPGKEHRFVVVFRGKGLEEGLSDADPQVVGEKLKYTEPLRSEADKAAKIINEFIDKAIEILKEHSPTNAVLL
;
A
#
# COMPACT_ATOMS: atom_id res chain seq x y z
N MET A 1 -18.29 -0.80 -5.43
CA MET A 1 -18.17 -1.76 -6.53
C MET A 1 -16.73 -2.24 -6.55
N GLY A 2 -16.53 -3.52 -6.24
CA GLY A 2 -15.19 -4.10 -6.14
C GLY A 2 -14.45 -3.94 -7.45
N ILE A 3 -13.17 -3.58 -7.36
CA ILE A 3 -12.24 -3.69 -8.49
C ILE A 3 -12.36 -5.14 -8.95
N GLY A 4 -12.74 -5.37 -10.22
CA GLY A 4 -13.07 -6.68 -10.77
C GLY A 4 -11.87 -7.63 -10.85
N MET A 5 -11.33 -8.00 -9.69
CA MET A 5 -10.20 -8.89 -9.52
C MET A 5 -10.70 -10.17 -8.86
N GLU A 6 -10.46 -11.30 -9.52
CA GLU A 6 -10.67 -12.61 -8.93
C GLU A 6 -9.55 -12.89 -7.93
N LEU A 7 -9.93 -13.01 -6.66
CA LEU A 7 -9.03 -13.41 -5.59
C LEU A 7 -8.91 -14.93 -5.53
N THR A 8 -7.72 -15.41 -5.24
CA THR A 8 -7.42 -16.83 -5.00
C THR A 8 -7.11 -17.07 -3.53
N SER A 9 -7.08 -18.33 -3.09
CA SER A 9 -6.66 -18.69 -1.72
C SER A 9 -5.20 -18.37 -1.39
N ARG A 10 -4.43 -17.88 -2.37
CA ARG A 10 -3.03 -17.45 -2.21
C ARG A 10 -2.89 -15.93 -2.12
N ASP A 11 -4.01 -15.22 -2.10
CA ASP A 11 -4.04 -13.77 -2.19
C ASP A 11 -4.30 -13.17 -0.81
N LEU A 12 -3.45 -12.23 -0.43
CA LEU A 12 -3.72 -11.29 0.63
C LEU A 12 -3.99 -9.94 -0.03
N ALA A 13 -5.24 -9.48 0.04
CA ALA A 13 -5.65 -8.21 -0.55
C ALA A 13 -5.83 -7.17 0.56
N CYS A 14 -5.30 -5.97 0.36
CA CYS A 14 -5.60 -4.83 1.22
C CYS A 14 -5.97 -3.59 0.41
N ARG A 15 -6.78 -2.75 1.04
CA ARG A 15 -7.11 -1.44 0.49
C ARG A 15 -6.02 -0.47 0.92
N GLY A 16 -5.44 0.22 -0.06
CA GLY A 16 -4.49 1.28 0.19
C GLY A 16 -5.09 2.67 0.02
N ASN A 17 -4.48 3.63 0.70
CA ASN A 17 -4.68 5.06 0.47
C ASN A 17 -3.33 5.71 0.16
N PHE A 18 -3.32 6.57 -0.85
CA PHE A 18 -2.28 7.57 -1.03
C PHE A 18 -2.40 8.65 0.05
N ALA A 19 -1.25 9.03 0.61
CA ALA A 19 -1.15 9.99 1.69
C ALA A 19 -0.03 11.00 1.42
N THR A 20 -0.06 12.07 2.21
CA THR A 20 0.98 13.10 2.29
C THR A 20 1.68 12.97 3.63
N MET A 21 3.01 12.95 3.57
CA MET A 21 3.93 12.85 4.70
C MET A 21 4.93 14.00 4.63
N ASP A 22 5.28 14.59 5.77
CA ASP A 22 6.33 15.62 5.84
C ASP A 22 7.74 15.02 5.89
N GLU A 23 8.76 15.87 5.91
CA GLU A 23 10.17 15.47 5.97
C GLU A 23 10.55 14.76 7.27
N SER A 24 9.76 14.90 8.34
CA SER A 24 9.95 14.21 9.61
C SER A 24 9.27 12.84 9.67
N GLY A 25 8.62 12.42 8.57
CA GLY A 25 7.89 11.16 8.47
C GLY A 25 6.50 11.20 9.09
N ILE A 26 5.95 12.40 9.35
CA ILE A 26 4.62 12.59 9.95
C ILE A 26 3.56 12.67 8.86
N ILE A 27 2.48 11.90 9.01
CA ILE A 27 1.34 11.93 8.07
C ILE A 27 0.54 13.22 8.29
N THR A 28 0.54 14.09 7.27
CA THR A 28 -0.17 15.38 7.30
C THR A 28 -1.52 15.33 6.60
N ASP A 29 -1.70 14.42 5.64
CA ASP A 29 -2.99 14.14 5.01
C ASP A 29 -3.10 12.66 4.61
N ARG A 30 -4.00 11.91 5.25
CA ARG A 30 -4.26 10.49 4.97
C ARG A 30 -4.95 10.21 3.63
N ARG A 31 -5.29 11.26 2.87
CA ARG A 31 -6.00 11.19 1.58
C ARG A 31 -5.30 11.96 0.48
N ALA A 32 -4.12 12.52 0.72
CA ALA A 32 -3.34 13.29 -0.25
C ALA A 32 -4.18 14.33 -1.03
N GLY A 33 -4.99 15.12 -0.33
CA GLY A 33 -5.85 16.14 -0.94
C GLY A 33 -6.94 15.60 -1.86
N ARG A 34 -7.24 14.29 -1.79
CA ARG A 34 -8.12 13.57 -2.75
C ARG A 34 -7.68 13.84 -4.19
N ILE A 35 -6.45 13.46 -4.53
CA ILE A 35 -5.90 13.59 -5.89
C ILE A 35 -6.91 13.17 -6.97
N PRO A 36 -6.88 13.78 -8.17
CA PRO A 36 -7.71 13.34 -9.27
C PRO A 36 -7.47 11.86 -9.60
N THR A 37 -8.55 11.11 -9.88
CA THR A 37 -8.46 9.67 -10.22
C THR A 37 -7.49 9.39 -11.37
N LYS A 38 -7.40 10.30 -12.36
CA LYS A 38 -6.44 10.18 -13.47
C LYS A 38 -4.97 10.20 -13.00
N LEU A 39 -4.67 10.95 -11.94
CA LEU A 39 -3.32 10.96 -11.34
C LEU A 39 -3.08 9.67 -10.55
N ASN A 40 -4.07 9.19 -9.79
CA ASN A 40 -4.02 7.89 -9.12
C ASN A 40 -3.72 6.75 -10.10
N GLU A 41 -4.47 6.66 -11.20
CA GLU A 41 -4.27 5.64 -12.24
C GLU A 41 -2.85 5.68 -12.81
N LYS A 42 -2.30 6.88 -13.07
CA LYS A 42 -0.93 7.06 -13.53
C LYS A 42 0.08 6.56 -12.50
N ILE A 43 -0.08 6.94 -11.23
CA ILE A 43 0.82 6.55 -10.14
C ILE A 43 0.76 5.04 -9.90
N CYS A 44 -0.43 4.44 -9.82
CA CYS A 44 -0.60 2.99 -9.67
C CYS A 44 0.07 2.23 -10.81
N ARG A 45 0.02 2.73 -12.06
CA ARG A 45 0.73 2.12 -13.19
C ARG A 45 2.25 2.18 -13.00
N ILE A 46 2.79 3.34 -12.61
CA ILE A 46 4.23 3.48 -12.32
C ILE A 46 4.68 2.53 -11.21
N MET A 47 3.90 2.44 -10.13
CA MET A 47 4.17 1.50 -9.03
C MET A 47 4.09 0.05 -9.50
N GLN A 48 3.09 -0.32 -10.32
CA GLN A 48 2.93 -1.68 -10.84
C GLN A 48 4.10 -2.08 -11.74
N ASP A 49 4.60 -1.17 -12.58
CA ASP A 49 5.73 -1.40 -13.48
C ASP A 49 7.05 -1.60 -12.71
N LYS A 50 7.19 -0.94 -11.55
CA LYS A 50 8.41 -0.99 -10.71
C LYS A 50 8.36 -2.02 -9.58
N ILE A 51 7.18 -2.39 -9.12
CA ILE A 51 6.94 -3.30 -7.98
C ILE A 51 5.99 -4.41 -8.45
N ASN A 52 6.53 -5.39 -9.17
CA ASN A 52 5.77 -6.55 -9.65
C ASN A 52 5.99 -7.81 -8.79
N GLN A 53 7.05 -7.84 -7.99
CA GLN A 53 7.38 -8.98 -7.14
C GLN A 53 8.18 -8.55 -5.90
N ILE A 54 7.85 -9.12 -4.74
CA ILE A 54 8.59 -8.94 -3.49
C ILE A 54 8.71 -10.30 -2.79
N ARG A 55 9.95 -10.73 -2.49
CA ARG A 55 10.23 -12.00 -1.77
C ARG A 55 9.49 -13.21 -2.34
N GLY A 56 9.38 -13.27 -3.68
CA GLY A 56 8.69 -14.34 -4.38
C GLY A 56 7.16 -14.20 -4.48
N ALA A 57 6.53 -13.23 -3.82
CA ALA A 57 5.12 -12.91 -3.98
C ALA A 57 4.91 -11.93 -5.14
N GLU A 58 3.94 -12.21 -6.00
CA GLU A 58 3.48 -11.31 -7.04
C GLU A 58 2.73 -10.13 -6.42
N ILE A 59 2.97 -8.93 -6.93
CA ILE A 59 2.36 -7.68 -6.46
C ILE A 59 1.44 -7.14 -7.55
N ILE A 60 0.15 -7.04 -7.24
CA ILE A 60 -0.88 -6.59 -8.17
C ILE A 60 -1.52 -5.33 -7.63
N ILE A 61 -1.31 -4.20 -8.28
CA ILE A 61 -1.80 -2.89 -7.86
C ILE A 61 -2.93 -2.46 -8.80
N ARG A 62 -4.06 -2.02 -8.24
CA ARG A 62 -5.18 -1.51 -9.02
C ARG A 62 -5.66 -0.16 -8.49
N PRO A 63 -5.85 0.82 -9.39
CA PRO A 63 -6.35 2.12 -9.00
C PRO A 63 -7.79 2.03 -8.52
N GLY A 64 -8.11 2.87 -7.54
CA GLY A 64 -9.48 3.14 -7.10
C GLY A 64 -9.86 4.58 -7.42
N LYS A 65 -10.91 5.09 -6.77
CA LYS A 65 -11.31 6.49 -6.90
C LYS A 65 -10.44 7.39 -6.01
N GLU A 66 -10.02 8.53 -6.55
CA GLU A 66 -9.23 9.55 -5.84
C GLU A 66 -7.93 8.97 -5.25
N HIS A 67 -7.75 9.01 -3.93
CA HIS A 67 -6.55 8.54 -3.23
C HIS A 67 -6.52 7.02 -3.01
N ARG A 68 -7.59 6.31 -3.34
CA ARG A 68 -7.74 4.90 -2.98
C ARG A 68 -7.11 4.01 -4.04
N PHE A 69 -6.56 2.90 -3.61
CA PHE A 69 -6.14 1.81 -4.48
C PHE A 69 -6.34 0.47 -3.76
N VAL A 70 -6.14 -0.63 -4.47
CA VAL A 70 -6.04 -1.97 -3.88
C VAL A 70 -4.69 -2.53 -4.29
N VAL A 71 -4.03 -3.20 -3.36
CA VAL A 71 -2.89 -4.05 -3.64
C VAL A 71 -3.20 -5.48 -3.22
N VAL A 72 -2.84 -6.41 -4.08
CA VAL A 72 -2.93 -7.85 -3.81
C VAL A 72 -1.52 -8.41 -3.82
N PHE A 73 -1.20 -9.08 -2.72
CA PHE A 73 0.01 -9.86 -2.55
C PHE A 73 -0.36 -11.32 -2.82
N ARG A 74 0.15 -11.90 -3.91
CA ARG A 74 -0.19 -13.25 -4.33
C ARG A 74 1.01 -14.17 -4.19
N GLY A 75 0.90 -15.20 -3.35
CA GLY A 75 2.00 -16.10 -3.06
C GLY A 75 1.68 -17.20 -2.06
N LYS A 76 2.60 -18.15 -1.89
CA LYS A 76 2.43 -19.22 -0.89
C LYS A 76 2.77 -18.74 0.52
N GLY A 77 1.97 -19.14 1.50
CA GLY A 77 2.19 -18.85 2.92
C GLY A 77 2.05 -17.36 3.26
N LEU A 78 1.09 -16.69 2.61
CA LEU A 78 0.67 -15.35 2.97
C LEU A 78 -0.57 -15.49 3.83
N GLU A 79 -0.45 -15.06 5.08
CA GLU A 79 -1.40 -15.33 6.14
C GLU A 79 -1.94 -13.99 6.68
N GLU A 80 -3.24 -13.95 6.97
CA GLU A 80 -3.88 -12.81 7.65
C GLU A 80 -3.38 -12.68 9.11
N GLY A 81 -3.95 -11.77 9.90
CA GLY A 81 -3.53 -11.55 11.29
C GLY A 81 -2.38 -10.56 11.38
N LEU A 82 -2.59 -9.40 10.78
CA LEU A 82 -1.65 -8.28 10.67
C LEU A 82 -2.31 -7.04 11.27
N SER A 83 -1.52 -6.14 11.85
CA SER A 83 -2.01 -4.83 12.27
C SER A 83 -2.14 -3.86 11.09
N ASP A 84 -3.01 -2.85 11.19
CA ASP A 84 -3.10 -1.79 10.18
C ASP A 84 -1.76 -1.04 10.07
N ALA A 85 -1.32 -0.76 8.84
CA ALA A 85 -0.22 0.14 8.51
C ALA A 85 -0.72 1.57 8.20
N ASP A 86 -1.89 1.90 8.72
CA ASP A 86 -2.45 3.25 8.76
C ASP A 86 -2.50 3.72 10.22
N PRO A 87 -1.89 4.86 10.60
CA PRO A 87 -1.99 5.39 11.95
C PRO A 87 -3.40 5.82 12.34
N GLN A 88 -4.36 5.84 11.40
CA GLN A 88 -5.76 6.22 11.59
C GLN A 88 -5.99 7.69 11.98
N VAL A 89 -4.93 8.47 12.20
CA VAL A 89 -4.96 9.91 12.52
C VAL A 89 -3.84 10.65 11.77
N VAL A 90 -3.99 11.96 11.61
CA VAL A 90 -2.91 12.84 11.15
C VAL A 90 -2.07 13.30 12.35
N GLY A 91 -0.82 13.71 12.11
CA GLY A 91 0.10 14.15 13.17
C GLY A 91 0.92 13.01 13.80
N GLU A 92 0.68 11.78 13.38
CA GLU A 92 1.47 10.60 13.77
C GLU A 92 2.46 10.21 12.67
N LYS A 93 3.52 9.50 13.07
CA LYS A 93 4.49 8.95 12.11
C LYS A 93 3.86 7.89 11.22
N LEU A 94 4.46 7.67 10.04
CA LEU A 94 4.20 6.48 9.24
C LEU A 94 4.29 5.22 10.12
N LYS A 95 3.30 4.36 9.98
CA LYS A 95 3.19 3.10 10.71
C LYS A 95 3.42 1.94 9.76
N TYR A 96 4.15 0.93 10.22
CA TYR A 96 4.31 -0.34 9.53
C TYR A 96 3.35 -1.38 10.09
N THR A 97 3.04 -2.41 9.31
CA THR A 97 2.25 -3.54 9.78
C THR A 97 3.11 -4.46 10.65
N GLU A 98 2.49 -5.06 11.66
CA GLU A 98 3.09 -6.04 12.55
C GLU A 98 2.29 -7.34 12.49
N PRO A 99 2.96 -8.51 12.54
CA PRO A 99 2.27 -9.79 12.64
C PRO A 99 1.64 -9.93 14.03
N LEU A 100 0.33 -10.12 14.09
CA LEU A 100 -0.41 -10.44 15.32
C LEU A 100 -0.34 -11.94 15.66
N ARG A 101 0.15 -12.74 14.72
CA ARG A 101 0.44 -14.18 14.86
C ARG A 101 1.72 -14.54 14.10
N SER A 102 2.44 -15.56 14.54
CA SER A 102 3.74 -15.93 13.97
C SER A 102 3.64 -16.33 12.50
N GLU A 103 2.52 -16.89 12.07
CA GLU A 103 2.27 -17.31 10.68
C GLU A 103 2.22 -16.12 9.71
N ALA A 104 1.90 -14.92 10.21
CA ALA A 104 1.78 -13.70 9.42
C ALA A 104 3.12 -12.97 9.18
N ASP A 105 4.23 -13.41 9.79
CA ASP A 105 5.54 -12.75 9.72
C ASP A 105 6.02 -12.55 8.27
N LYS A 106 5.81 -13.55 7.41
CA LYS A 106 6.15 -13.44 5.99
C LYS A 106 5.37 -12.35 5.28
N ALA A 107 4.07 -12.26 5.56
CA ALA A 107 3.21 -11.25 4.95
C ALA A 107 3.58 -9.84 5.44
N ALA A 108 3.85 -9.67 6.74
CA ALA A 108 4.30 -8.40 7.31
C ALA A 108 5.57 -7.88 6.63
N LYS A 109 6.58 -8.74 6.44
CA LYS A 109 7.84 -8.39 5.76
C LYS A 109 7.62 -7.95 4.31
N ILE A 110 6.72 -8.62 3.59
CA ILE A 110 6.39 -8.27 2.20
C ILE A 110 5.65 -6.94 2.12
N ILE A 111 4.66 -6.73 3.00
CA ILE A 111 3.87 -5.49 3.04
C ILE A 111 4.73 -4.30 3.42
N ASN A 112 5.59 -4.42 4.44
CA ASN A 112 6.47 -3.33 4.85
C ASN A 112 7.50 -2.99 3.77
N GLU A 113 8.06 -3.99 3.08
CA GLU A 113 8.95 -3.76 1.95
C GLU A 113 8.20 -3.13 0.75
N PHE A 114 6.92 -3.44 0.55
CA PHE A 114 6.07 -2.76 -0.42
C PHE A 114 5.88 -1.28 -0.06
N ILE A 115 5.61 -0.96 1.21
CA ILE A 115 5.46 0.41 1.70
C ILE A 115 6.74 1.21 1.43
N ASP A 116 7.92 0.66 1.76
CA ASP A 116 9.20 1.30 1.53
C ASP A 116 9.44 1.59 0.04
N LYS A 117 9.26 0.56 -0.81
CA LYS A 117 9.42 0.71 -2.27
C LYS A 117 8.42 1.70 -2.86
N ALA A 118 7.18 1.71 -2.37
CA ALA A 118 6.16 2.67 -2.78
C ALA A 118 6.60 4.09 -2.43
N ILE A 119 7.01 4.35 -1.19
CA ILE A 119 7.48 5.67 -0.75
C ILE A 119 8.66 6.15 -1.60
N GLU A 120 9.65 5.30 -1.88
CA GLU A 120 10.79 5.67 -2.73
C GLU A 120 10.36 6.11 -4.14
N ILE A 121 9.38 5.41 -4.75
CA ILE A 121 8.83 5.81 -6.05
C ILE A 121 8.06 7.13 -5.95
N LEU A 122 7.35 7.33 -4.84
CA LEU A 122 6.41 8.43 -4.65
C LEU A 122 7.07 9.77 -4.25
N LYS A 123 8.36 9.80 -3.89
CA LYS A 123 9.08 11.02 -3.52
C LYS A 123 8.92 12.18 -4.51
N GLU A 124 8.78 11.88 -5.79
CA GLU A 124 8.63 12.89 -6.86
C GLU A 124 7.16 13.19 -7.24
N HIS A 125 6.18 12.63 -6.51
CA HIS A 125 4.76 12.63 -6.88
C HIS A 125 3.86 13.42 -5.91
N SER A 126 4.33 14.59 -5.44
CA SER A 126 3.54 15.46 -4.55
C SER A 126 2.13 15.77 -5.10
N PRO A 127 1.07 15.74 -4.26
CA PRO A 127 1.09 15.55 -2.80
C PRO A 127 1.13 14.08 -2.34
N THR A 128 1.26 13.12 -3.24
CA THR A 128 1.23 11.67 -2.96
C THR A 128 2.64 11.13 -2.78
N ASN A 129 3.21 11.29 -1.58
CA ASN A 129 4.55 10.83 -1.24
C ASN A 129 4.57 9.68 -0.21
N ALA A 130 3.41 9.17 0.20
CA ALA A 130 3.28 8.01 1.07
C ALA A 130 2.08 7.12 0.70
N VAL A 131 2.09 5.89 1.22
CA VAL A 131 0.96 4.95 1.18
C VAL A 131 0.62 4.47 2.57
N LEU A 132 -0.67 4.24 2.83
CA LEU A 132 -1.21 3.67 4.06
C LEU A 132 -2.03 2.42 3.69
N LEU A 133 -1.84 1.32 4.42
CA LEU A 133 -2.42 0.01 4.12
C LEU A 133 -3.16 -0.60 5.30
#